data_AF-A0A7C4ZN35-F1
#
_entry.id   AF-A0A7C4ZN35-F1
#
_cell.length_a   1.000
_cell.length_b   1.000
_cell.length_c   1.000
_cell.angle_alpha   90.00
_cell.angle_beta   90.00
_cell.angle_gamma   90.00
#
_symmetry.space_group_name_H-M   'P 1'
#
loop_
_entity.id
_entity.type
_entity.pdbx_description
1 polymer ?
#
loop_
_entity_poly.entity_id
_entity_poly.type
_entity_poly.pdbx_seq_one_letter_code
_entity_poly.pdbx_strand_id
1 'polypeptide(L)'
;RAGCFTRDANGQLITQDGYPVLTDKGPVVIAGTSVRVDENGNITVDGTAVGKLLIAVFRPTAQFTKVGAGLLSASEQPDTNQNAPRVLQGFLEESNTNVITEMVNLIRAQRAYEAGHKVIQAFDDVLQRASSDIGRV
;
A
#
# COMPACT_ATOMS: atom_id res chain seq x y z
N ARG A 1 3.80 1.92 0.21
CA ARG A 1 5.23 1.56 0.24
C ARG A 1 5.80 2.21 1.49
N ALA A 2 6.56 1.48 2.31
CA ALA A 2 7.14 2.03 3.52
C ALA A 2 8.61 2.40 3.24
N GLY A 3 8.91 3.69 3.20
CA GLY A 3 10.28 4.22 3.11
C GLY A 3 10.89 4.56 4.48
N CYS A 4 10.15 4.32 5.56
CA CYS A 4 10.60 4.57 6.93
C CYS A 4 11.30 3.32 7.49
N PHE A 5 12.61 3.42 7.65
CA PHE A 5 13.42 2.36 8.24
C PHE A 5 14.07 2.87 9.52
N THR A 6 14.17 1.99 10.52
CA THR A 6 14.86 2.27 11.78
C THR A 6 15.96 1.25 12.00
N ARG A 7 16.90 1.58 12.88
CA ARG A 7 17.97 0.68 13.28
C ARG A 7 17.58 -0.06 14.55
N ASP A 8 17.68 -1.39 14.54
CA ASP A 8 17.50 -2.22 15.73
C ASP A 8 18.74 -2.17 16.65
N ALA A 9 18.63 -2.69 17.87
CA ALA A 9 19.71 -2.82 18.84
C ALA A 9 20.93 -3.58 18.29
N ASN A 10 20.71 -4.50 17.35
CA ASN A 10 21.76 -5.26 16.66
C ASN A 10 22.43 -4.49 15.50
N GLY A 11 22.06 -3.23 15.27
CA GLY A 11 22.55 -2.43 14.15
C GLY A 11 21.89 -2.76 12.81
N GLN A 12 20.92 -3.68 12.76
CA GLN A 12 20.23 -4.06 11.52
C GLN A 12 19.19 -3.00 11.13
N LEU A 13 19.06 -2.76 9.83
CA LEU A 13 17.98 -1.92 9.31
C LEU A 13 16.69 -2.73 9.27
N ILE A 14 15.69 -2.27 10.01
CA ILE A 14 14.38 -2.88 10.11
C ILE A 14 13.29 -1.91 9.65
N THR A 15 12.17 -2.44 9.18
CA THR A 15 10.95 -1.66 8.98
C THR A 15 10.32 -1.31 10.34
N GLN A 16 9.31 -0.42 10.36
CA GLN A 16 8.55 -0.13 11.59
C GLN A 16 7.89 -1.38 12.20
N ASP A 17 7.62 -2.39 11.38
CA ASP A 17 7.04 -3.66 11.80
C ASP A 17 8.10 -4.70 12.23
N GLY A 18 9.38 -4.32 12.25
CA GLY A 18 10.47 -5.18 12.72
C GLY A 18 11.06 -6.13 11.67
N TYR A 19 10.67 -6.01 10.40
CA TYR A 19 11.21 -6.87 9.34
C TYR A 19 12.58 -6.36 8.85
N PRO A 20 13.59 -7.23 8.72
CA PRO A 20 14.91 -6.82 8.24
C PRO A 20 14.86 -6.45 6.76
N VAL A 21 15.55 -5.37 6.40
CA VAL A 21 15.72 -4.94 5.01
C VAL A 21 16.82 -5.76 4.37
N LEU A 22 16.49 -6.41 3.24
CA LEU A 22 17.42 -7.25 2.49
C LEU A 22 18.19 -6.45 1.44
N THR A 23 19.46 -6.79 1.32
CA THR A 23 20.38 -6.33 0.27
C THR A 23 20.88 -7.53 -0.53
N ASP A 24 21.66 -7.26 -1.57
CA ASP A 24 22.39 -8.26 -2.36
C ASP A 24 23.27 -9.22 -1.52
N LYS A 25 23.71 -8.79 -0.33
CA LYS A 25 24.54 -9.57 0.60
C LYS A 25 23.78 -10.09 1.84
N GLY A 26 22.45 -9.95 1.88
CA GLY A 26 21.62 -10.35 3.02
C GLY A 26 21.10 -9.16 3.85
N PRO A 27 20.69 -9.37 5.11
CA PRO A 27 20.20 -8.28 5.97
C PRO A 27 21.25 -7.17 6.13
N VAL A 28 20.86 -5.92 5.88
CA VAL A 28 21.81 -4.81 5.98
C VAL A 28 22.06 -4.44 7.44
N VAL A 29 23.33 -4.49 7.84
CA VAL A 29 23.81 -4.07 9.16
C VAL A 29 24.50 -2.73 9.04
N ILE A 30 23.96 -1.72 9.72
CA ILE A 30 24.51 -0.38 9.82
C ILE A 30 25.34 -0.29 11.10
N ALA A 31 26.63 -0.58 10.99
CA ALA A 31 27.58 -0.51 12.10
C ALA A 31 28.09 0.92 12.40
N GLY A 32 27.79 1.88 11.52
CA GLY A 32 28.29 3.26 11.60
C GLY A 32 27.22 4.31 11.91
N THR A 33 27.59 5.58 11.77
CA THR A 33 26.75 6.73 12.17
C THR A 33 26.19 7.48 10.96
N SER A 34 26.98 7.63 9.89
CA SER A 34 26.53 8.27 8.66
C SER A 34 26.11 7.22 7.64
N VAL A 35 24.85 7.26 7.21
CA VAL A 35 24.29 6.34 6.22
C VAL A 35 23.92 7.16 4.99
N ARG A 36 24.44 6.77 3.84
CA ARG A 36 24.12 7.39 2.56
C ARG A 36 23.66 6.34 1.56
N VAL A 37 22.57 6.63 0.87
CA VAL A 37 22.01 5.76 -0.16
C VAL A 37 22.02 6.50 -1.49
N ASP A 38 22.74 5.94 -2.48
CA ASP A 38 22.80 6.51 -3.82
C ASP A 38 21.54 6.19 -4.65
N GLU A 39 21.37 6.89 -5.78
CA GLU A 39 20.22 6.71 -6.69
C GLU A 39 20.04 5.28 -7.20
N ASN A 40 21.13 4.51 -7.25
CA ASN A 40 21.13 3.11 -7.66
C ASN A 40 20.76 2.14 -6.51
N GLY A 41 20.47 2.66 -5.31
CA GLY A 41 20.19 1.87 -4.11
C GLY A 41 21.44 1.33 -3.40
N ASN A 42 22.63 1.82 -3.74
CA ASN A 42 23.85 1.45 -3.03
C ASN A 42 23.89 2.13 -1.66
N ILE A 43 24.04 1.35 -0.61
CA ILE A 43 24.15 1.82 0.77
C ILE A 43 25.64 1.93 1.12
N THR A 44 26.04 3.13 1.53
CA THR A 44 27.37 3.43 2.09
C THR A 44 27.21 3.88 3.54
N VAL A 45 28.05 3.34 4.42
CA VAL A 45 28.08 3.69 5.84
C VAL A 45 29.49 4.16 6.18
N ASP A 46 29.61 5.40 6.66
CA ASP A 46 30.89 6.04 6.98
C ASP A 46 31.94 5.90 5.85
N GLY A 47 31.48 6.00 4.60
CA GLY A 47 32.31 5.89 3.39
C GLY A 47 32.56 4.47 2.87
N THR A 48 32.11 3.43 3.59
CA THR A 48 32.26 2.03 3.17
C THR A 48 30.96 1.50 2.57
N ALA A 49 31.03 0.87 1.39
CA ALA A 49 29.87 0.25 0.75
C ALA A 49 29.45 -1.04 1.49
N VAL A 50 28.24 -1.04 2.04
CA VAL A 50 27.72 -2.15 2.86
C VAL A 50 26.92 -3.14 2.02
N GLY A 51 26.21 -2.64 1.00
CA GLY A 51 25.42 -3.47 0.10
C GLY A 51 24.51 -2.64 -0.80
N LYS A 52 23.76 -3.31 -1.66
CA LYS A 52 22.78 -2.68 -2.55
C LYS A 52 21.37 -3.13 -2.18
N LEU A 53 20.45 -2.17 -2.03
CA LEU A 53 19.02 -2.41 -1.84
C LEU A 53 18.47 -3.24 -2.99
N LEU A 54 17.79 -4.33 -2.64
CA LEU A 54 17.18 -5.21 -3.61
C LEU A 54 15.76 -4.72 -3.90
N ILE A 55 15.61 -4.03 -5.03
CA ILE A 55 14.31 -3.48 -5.46
C ILE A 55 13.69 -4.45 -6.45
N ALA A 56 12.64 -5.12 -6.01
CA ALA A 56 11.82 -5.98 -6.87
C ALA A 56 10.87 -5.12 -7.71
N VAL A 57 10.99 -5.20 -9.03
CA VAL A 57 10.04 -4.61 -9.99
C VAL A 57 9.21 -5.75 -10.57
N PHE A 58 7.92 -5.53 -10.75
CA PHE A 58 7.00 -6.52 -11.30
C PHE A 58 6.30 -5.97 -12.53
N ARG A 59 5.73 -6.85 -13.34
CA ARG A 59 4.94 -6.46 -14.50
C ARG A 59 3.66 -5.75 -14.05
N PRO A 60 3.10 -4.81 -14.84
CA PRO A 60 1.83 -4.14 -14.51
C PRO A 60 0.65 -5.10 -14.33
N THR A 61 0.72 -6.30 -14.92
CA THR A 61 -0.29 -7.37 -14.80
C THR A 61 -0.11 -8.23 -13.55
N ALA A 62 0.94 -8.02 -12.77
CA ALA A 62 1.21 -8.82 -11.58
C ALA A 62 0.10 -8.62 -10.55
N GLN A 63 -0.40 -9.73 -10.02
CA GLN A 63 -1.39 -9.72 -8.95
C GLN A 63 -0.66 -9.71 -7.61
N PHE A 64 -1.06 -8.77 -6.74
CA PHE A 64 -0.52 -8.66 -5.39
C PHE A 64 -1.58 -8.96 -4.36
N THR A 65 -1.24 -9.82 -3.41
CA THR A 65 -2.06 -10.05 -2.22
C THR A 65 -1.52 -9.20 -1.09
N LYS A 66 -2.36 -8.35 -0.50
CA LYS A 66 -2.00 -7.58 0.69
C LYS A 66 -1.92 -8.51 1.89
N VAL A 67 -0.77 -8.52 2.57
CA VAL A 67 -0.52 -9.37 3.75
C VAL A 67 -0.71 -8.59 5.06
N GLY A 68 -0.92 -7.26 4.97
CA GLY A 68 -1.06 -6.36 6.13
C GLY A 68 0.12 -5.40 6.25
N ALA A 69 -0.01 -4.34 7.06
CA ALA A 69 1.03 -3.35 7.31
C ALA A 69 1.68 -2.72 6.04
N GLY A 70 0.94 -2.67 4.93
CA GLY A 70 1.48 -2.19 3.65
C GLY A 70 2.41 -3.16 2.93
N LEU A 71 2.55 -4.41 3.42
CA LEU A 71 3.27 -5.50 2.78
C LEU A 71 2.41 -6.14 1.68
N LEU A 72 3.10 -6.48 0.60
CA LEU A 72 2.52 -7.11 -0.59
C LEU A 72 3.26 -8.43 -0.82
N SER A 73 2.51 -9.50 -1.04
CA SER A 73 3.04 -10.76 -1.52
C SER A 73 2.67 -10.93 -3.00
N ALA A 74 3.64 -11.36 -3.80
CA ALA A 74 3.47 -11.67 -5.20
C ALA A 74 3.71 -13.18 -5.42
N SER A 75 2.86 -13.82 -6.22
CA SER A 75 3.06 -15.21 -6.65
C SER A 75 4.05 -15.32 -7.82
N GLU A 76 4.29 -14.22 -8.52
CA GLU A 76 5.20 -14.13 -9.66
C GLU A 76 6.60 -13.69 -9.21
N GLN A 77 7.63 -14.09 -9.95
CA GLN A 77 8.98 -13.58 -9.72
C GLN A 77 9.12 -12.14 -10.24
N PRO A 78 9.95 -11.31 -9.59
CA PRO A 78 10.22 -9.96 -10.08
C PRO A 78 10.82 -9.98 -11.49
N ASP A 79 10.39 -9.05 -12.32
CA ASP A 79 10.89 -8.86 -13.68
C ASP A 79 12.24 -8.15 -13.63
N THR A 80 13.31 -8.89 -13.92
CA THR A 80 14.68 -8.38 -13.92
C THR A 80 15.01 -7.52 -15.14
N ASN A 81 14.14 -7.47 -16.15
CA ASN A 81 14.37 -6.66 -17.37
C ASN A 81 13.90 -5.21 -17.24
N GLN A 82 13.14 -4.88 -16.20
CA GLN A 82 12.73 -3.50 -15.97
C GLN A 82 13.82 -2.72 -15.25
N ASN A 83 14.09 -1.49 -15.71
CA ASN A 83 15.01 -0.60 -15.03
C ASN A 83 14.52 -0.37 -13.59
N ALA A 84 15.39 -0.67 -12.63
CA ALA A 84 15.10 -0.39 -11.23
C ALA A 84 14.85 1.12 -11.05
N PRO A 85 13.80 1.52 -10.32
CA PRO A 85 13.52 2.92 -10.06
C PRO A 85 14.67 3.57 -9.27
N ARG A 86 14.87 4.87 -9.47
CA ARG A 86 15.88 5.64 -8.73
C ARG A 86 15.44 5.79 -7.27
N VAL A 87 16.38 5.62 -6.35
CA VAL A 87 16.18 5.82 -4.91
C VAL A 87 16.56 7.25 -4.54
N LEU A 88 15.69 7.95 -3.81
CA LEU A 88 15.97 9.30 -3.32
C LEU A 88 16.02 9.28 -1.79
N GLN A 89 17.21 9.50 -1.23
CA GLN A 89 17.38 9.57 0.22
C GLN A 89 16.80 10.87 0.78
N GLY A 90 16.13 10.79 1.94
CA GLY A 90 15.56 11.96 2.62
C GLY A 90 14.15 12.35 2.14
N PHE A 91 13.61 11.62 1.16
CA PHE A 91 12.23 11.79 0.70
C PHE A 91 11.38 10.63 1.21
N LEU A 92 10.16 10.94 1.64
CA LEU A 92 9.14 9.96 1.98
C LEU A 92 8.11 9.93 0.85
N GLU A 93 7.79 8.73 0.36
CA GLU A 93 6.78 8.55 -0.68
C GLU A 93 5.39 8.86 -0.10
N GLU A 94 4.74 9.92 -0.61
CA GLU A 94 3.39 10.30 -0.20
C GLU A 94 2.35 9.42 -0.89
N SER A 95 1.23 9.17 -0.21
CA SER A 95 0.11 8.44 -0.81
C SER A 95 -0.43 9.22 -2.01
N ASN A 96 -0.55 8.57 -3.17
CA ASN A 96 -1.19 9.13 -4.36
C ASN A 96 -2.73 9.24 -4.22
N THR A 97 -3.26 9.37 -3.01
CA THR A 97 -4.71 9.43 -2.74
C THR A 97 -5.09 10.85 -2.37
N ASN A 98 -5.88 11.49 -3.24
CA ASN A 98 -6.46 12.79 -2.94
C ASN A 98 -7.67 12.63 -2.02
N VAL A 99 -7.51 13.02 -0.76
CA VAL A 99 -8.52 12.90 0.30
C VAL A 99 -9.86 13.54 -0.09
N ILE A 100 -9.84 14.65 -0.84
CA ILE A 100 -11.06 15.35 -1.27
C ILE A 100 -11.85 14.49 -2.26
N THR A 101 -11.17 13.92 -3.25
CA THR A 101 -11.80 13.04 -4.24
C THR A 101 -12.39 11.80 -3.58
N GLU A 102 -11.67 11.22 -2.62
CA GLU A 102 -12.16 10.04 -1.89
C GLU A 102 -13.38 10.34 -1.02
N MET A 103 -13.43 11.50 -0.35
CA MET A 103 -14.62 11.93 0.39
C MET A 103 -15.84 12.11 -0.53
N VAL A 104 -15.65 12.69 -1.72
CA VAL A 104 -16.74 12.83 -2.71
C VAL A 104 -17.24 11.46 -3.17
N ASN A 105 -16.33 10.50 -3.36
CA ASN A 105 -16.70 9.13 -3.71
C ASN A 105 -17.51 8.45 -2.60
N LEU A 106 -17.13 8.65 -1.33
CA LEU A 106 -17.92 8.15 -0.19
C LEU A 106 -19.31 8.80 -0.11
N ILE A 107 -19.40 10.12 -0.30
CA ILE A 107 -20.71 10.82 -0.31
C ILE A 107 -21.59 10.30 -1.44
N ARG A 108 -21.03 10.05 -2.63
CA ARG A 108 -21.76 9.46 -3.76
C ARG A 108 -22.26 8.05 -3.43
N ALA A 109 -21.41 7.21 -2.84
CA ALA A 109 -21.79 5.87 -2.41
C ALA A 109 -22.91 5.90 -1.36
N GLN A 110 -22.83 6.81 -0.38
CA GLN A 110 -23.88 7.00 0.63
C GLN A 110 -25.20 7.46 0.00
N ARG A 111 -25.16 8.45 -0.90
CA ARG A 111 -26.38 8.91 -1.59
C ARG A 111 -26.99 7.84 -2.49
N ALA A 112 -26.16 7.03 -3.15
CA ALA A 112 -26.65 5.89 -3.92
C ALA A 112 -27.34 4.85 -3.03
N TYR A 113 -26.77 4.57 -1.84
CA TYR A 113 -27.37 3.70 -0.85
C TYR A 113 -28.70 4.26 -0.31
N GLU A 114 -28.74 5.54 0.06
CA GLU A 114 -29.96 6.23 0.52
C GLU A 114 -31.06 6.25 -0.56
N ALA A 115 -30.69 6.51 -1.81
CA ALA A 115 -31.62 6.47 -2.94
C ALA A 115 -32.17 5.05 -3.15
N GLY A 116 -31.31 4.03 -3.10
CA GLY A 116 -31.73 2.63 -3.16
C GLY A 116 -32.69 2.27 -2.01
N HIS A 117 -32.40 2.70 -0.79
CA HIS A 117 -33.26 2.43 0.36
C HIS A 117 -34.63 3.12 0.25
N LYS A 118 -34.68 4.36 -0.27
CA LYS A 118 -35.94 5.06 -0.55
C LYS A 118 -36.77 4.37 -1.62
N VAL A 119 -36.13 3.80 -2.65
CA VAL A 119 -36.82 3.02 -3.68
C VAL A 119 -37.43 1.75 -3.08
N ILE A 120 -36.70 1.04 -2.21
CA ILE A 120 -37.22 -0.14 -1.49
C ILE A 120 -38.43 0.24 -0.64
N GLN A 121 -38.34 1.32 0.14
CA GLN A 121 -39.47 1.81 0.94
C GLN A 121 -40.68 2.15 0.08
N ALA A 122 -40.48 2.78 -1.09
CA ALA A 122 -41.57 3.09 -2.01
C ALA A 122 -42.22 1.81 -2.58
N PHE A 123 -41.43 0.76 -2.85
CA PHE A 123 -41.98 -0.54 -3.25
C PHE A 123 -42.77 -1.20 -2.11
N ASP A 124 -42.27 -1.15 -0.88
CA ASP A 124 -42.97 -1.69 0.30
C ASP A 124 -44.30 -0.96 0.54
N ASP A 125 -44.32 0.37 0.41
CA ASP A 125 -45.55 1.16 0.51
C ASP A 125 -46.59 0.79 -0.57
N VAL A 126 -46.13 0.56 -1.81
CA VAL A 126 -47.00 0.13 -2.92
C VAL A 126 -47.54 -1.28 -2.68
N LEU A 127 -46.68 -2.21 -2.23
CA LEU A 127 -47.07 -3.58 -1.88
C LEU A 127 -48.07 -3.61 -0.72
N GLN A 128 -47.86 -2.80 0.31
CA GLN A 128 -48.77 -2.70 1.44
C GLN A 128 -50.14 -2.17 1.02
N ARG A 129 -50.18 -1.15 0.16
CA ARG A 129 -51.44 -0.64 -0.41
C ARG A 129 -52.16 -1.68 -1.26
N ALA A 130 -51.45 -2.35 -2.17
CA ALA A 130 -52.01 -3.40 -3.01
C ALA A 130 -52.57 -4.58 -2.18
N SER A 131 -51.87 -4.98 -1.12
CA SER A 131 -52.35 -6.01 -0.19
C SER A 131 -53.60 -5.56 0.58
N SER A 132 -53.65 -4.30 1.03
CA SER A 132 -54.81 -3.76 1.75
C SER A 132 -56.05 -3.62 0.87
N ASP A 133 -55.90 -3.31 -0.42
CA ASP A 133 -57.01 -3.18 -1.36
C ASP A 133 -57.57 -4.55 -1.78
N ILE A 134 -56.73 -5.59 -1.89
CA ILE A 134 -57.18 -6.97 -2.18
C ILE A 134 -57.81 -7.63 -0.95
N GLY A 135 -57.36 -7.29 0.26
CA GLY A 135 -57.97 -7.76 1.52
C GLY A 135 -59.31 -7.11 1.86
N ARG A 136 -59.72 -6.09 1.10
CA ARG A 136 -61.00 -5.36 1.27
C ARG A 136 -62.01 -5.76 0.18
N VAL A 137 -62.21 -7.06 0.01
CA VAL A 137 -63.32 -7.66 -0.77
C VAL A 137 -63.91 -8.82 0.01
#